data_AF-A0A811UFW2-F1
#
_entry.id   AF-A0A811UFW2-F1
#
_cell.length_a   1.000
_cell.length_b   1.000
_cell.length_c   1.000
_cell.angle_alpha   90.00
_cell.angle_beta   90.00
_cell.angle_gamma   90.00
#
_symmetry.space_group_name_H-M   'P 1'
#
loop_
_entity.id
_entity.type
_entity.pdbx_description
1 polymer ?
#
loop_
_entity_poly.entity_id
_entity_poly.type
_entity_poly.pdbx_seq_one_letter_code
_entity_poly.pdbx_strand_id
1 'polypeptide(L)'
;MPIWNVVLDLLDSFSDDELKREAKPEGRNDYINGIVKSARLLASRLPGQEDLIRDLEMFRLKMILRLLQVSSFNGKMNALNEINKVLSSVSYYSHRTQQLQHCLPDDEMDWLTAERMANWIKESDVLGIVLKDSLHQPQYVEKLEKIIRFLIKEHALSLEDLDAVWRAQAGKHEAIVKNVHDLLAKLAWDFTPEQLDHLFESFQASMTTANKRQRERLLELIRRLAEDDKNGVMAQKV
;
A
#
# COMPACT_ATOMS: atom_id res chain seq x y z
N MET A 1 28.45 15.27 -5.89
CA MET A 1 29.23 14.26 -5.14
C MET A 1 29.14 12.92 -5.86
N PRO A 2 30.14 12.53 -6.67
CA PRO A 2 30.09 11.31 -7.51
C PRO A 2 30.08 9.99 -6.72
N ILE A 3 30.40 10.01 -5.42
CA ILE A 3 30.46 8.80 -4.57
C ILE A 3 29.08 8.16 -4.39
N TRP A 4 28.01 8.96 -4.27
CA TRP A 4 26.67 8.42 -4.08
C TRP A 4 26.18 7.64 -5.29
N ASN A 5 26.50 8.11 -6.51
CA ASN A 5 26.17 7.40 -7.73
C ASN A 5 26.84 6.01 -7.75
N VAL A 6 28.11 5.92 -7.36
CA VAL A 6 28.81 4.63 -7.27
C VAL A 6 28.15 3.69 -6.26
N VAL A 7 27.72 4.20 -5.10
CA VAL A 7 27.01 3.40 -4.10
C VAL A 7 25.65 2.93 -4.63
N LEU A 8 24.89 3.82 -5.27
CA LEU A 8 23.59 3.49 -5.85
C LEU A 8 23.71 2.47 -6.99
N ASP A 9 24.68 2.65 -7.89
CA ASP A 9 24.96 1.72 -8.99
C ASP A 9 25.36 0.35 -8.47
N LEU A 10 26.18 0.30 -7.42
CA LEU A 10 26.55 -0.96 -6.76
C LEU A 10 25.33 -1.65 -6.17
N LEU A 11 24.51 -0.94 -5.40
CA LEU A 11 23.30 -1.51 -4.79
C LEU A 11 22.29 -1.94 -5.86
N ASP A 12 22.19 -1.21 -6.97
CA ASP A 12 21.29 -1.55 -8.07
C ASP A 12 21.73 -2.83 -8.80
N SER A 13 23.05 -3.06 -8.88
CA SER A 13 23.65 -4.23 -9.52
C SER A 13 23.36 -5.56 -8.82
N PHE A 14 22.81 -5.53 -7.60
CA PHE A 14 22.49 -6.74 -6.86
C PHE A 14 21.44 -7.55 -7.61
N SER A 15 21.72 -8.83 -7.79
CA SER A 15 20.76 -9.80 -8.32
C SER A 15 19.62 -10.06 -7.35
N ASP A 16 18.50 -10.57 -7.85
CA ASP A 16 17.34 -10.86 -7.01
C ASP A 16 17.66 -11.90 -5.91
N ASP A 17 18.58 -12.83 -6.17
CA ASP A 17 19.02 -13.80 -5.17
C ASP A 17 19.96 -13.20 -4.11
N GLU A 18 20.70 -12.14 -4.45
CA GLU A 18 21.45 -11.34 -3.46
C GLU A 18 20.48 -10.53 -2.60
N LEU A 19 19.49 -9.86 -3.21
CA LEU A 19 18.47 -9.12 -2.48
C LEU A 19 17.68 -10.00 -1.50
N LYS A 20 17.30 -11.21 -1.92
CA LYS A 20 16.64 -12.19 -1.05
C LYS A 20 17.51 -12.60 0.13
N ARG A 21 18.84 -12.74 -0.07
CA ARG A 21 19.80 -13.10 0.97
C ARG A 21 20.00 -11.99 1.99
N GLU A 22 19.92 -10.74 1.55
CA GLU A 22 20.05 -9.55 2.42
C GLU A 22 18.75 -9.25 3.18
N ALA A 23 17.58 -9.59 2.66
CA ALA A 23 16.27 -9.37 3.29
C ALA A 23 15.92 -10.37 4.41
N LYS A 24 16.86 -10.63 5.33
CA LYS A 24 16.65 -11.53 6.48
C LYS A 24 15.65 -10.95 7.49
N PRO A 25 14.95 -11.80 8.28
CA PRO A 25 13.89 -11.36 9.19
C PRO A 25 14.40 -10.39 10.26
N GLU A 26 13.49 -9.52 10.70
CA GLU A 26 13.65 -8.46 11.71
C GLU A 26 14.83 -8.64 12.68
N GLY A 27 15.80 -7.74 12.57
CA GLY A 27 16.91 -7.64 13.51
C GLY A 27 18.25 -7.36 12.82
N ARG A 28 18.61 -6.07 12.76
CA ARG A 28 19.95 -5.50 12.49
C ARG A 28 20.51 -5.45 11.07
N ASN A 29 19.99 -6.16 10.07
CA ASN A 29 20.72 -6.31 8.79
C ASN A 29 19.96 -5.89 7.51
N ASP A 30 19.04 -4.92 7.57
CA ASP A 30 18.56 -4.26 6.33
C ASP A 30 19.58 -3.20 5.90
N TYR A 31 20.74 -3.67 5.42
CA TYR A 31 21.88 -2.82 5.10
C TYR A 31 21.58 -1.88 3.94
N ILE A 32 20.83 -2.35 2.93
CA ILE A 32 20.48 -1.55 1.76
C ILE A 32 19.64 -0.33 2.19
N ASN A 33 18.56 -0.56 2.93
CA ASN A 33 17.73 0.52 3.43
C ASN A 33 18.46 1.40 4.46
N GLY A 34 19.32 0.80 5.29
CA GLY A 34 20.18 1.53 6.24
C GLY A 34 21.13 2.50 5.56
N ILE A 35 21.79 2.07 4.47
CA ILE A 35 22.66 2.91 3.65
C ILE A 35 21.86 4.06 3.03
N VAL A 36 20.73 3.76 2.39
CA VAL A 36 19.90 4.78 1.72
C VAL A 36 19.35 5.80 2.71
N LYS A 37 18.83 5.36 3.86
CA LYS A 37 18.35 6.25 4.94
C LYS A 37 19.47 7.14 5.49
N SER A 38 20.66 6.58 5.70
CA SER A 38 21.81 7.35 6.20
C SER A 38 22.31 8.36 5.17
N ALA A 39 22.40 7.94 3.90
CA ALA A 39 22.77 8.81 2.78
C ALA A 39 21.80 10.00 2.66
N ARG A 40 20.49 9.73 2.74
CA ARG A 40 19.46 10.76 2.68
C ARG A 40 19.56 11.74 3.84
N LEU A 41 19.77 11.24 5.06
CA LEU A 41 19.95 12.08 6.25
C LEU A 41 21.18 12.98 6.13
N LEU A 42 22.27 12.51 5.51
CA LEU A 42 23.45 13.34 5.26
C LEU A 42 23.17 14.37 4.16
N ALA A 43 22.51 13.96 3.07
CA ALA A 43 22.15 14.85 1.97
C ALA A 43 21.25 16.00 2.46
N SER A 44 20.29 15.73 3.35
CA SER A 44 19.40 16.76 3.92
C SER A 44 20.09 17.76 4.85
N ARG A 45 21.37 17.58 5.18
CA ARG A 45 22.17 18.54 5.96
C ARG A 45 22.99 19.48 5.09
N LEU A 46 22.99 19.26 3.78
CA LEU A 46 23.75 20.03 2.81
C LEU A 46 22.79 20.78 1.88
N PRO A 47 22.99 22.09 1.64
CA PRO A 47 22.16 22.84 0.70
C PRO A 47 22.41 22.38 -0.75
N GLY A 48 21.39 22.50 -1.62
CA GLY A 48 21.52 22.18 -3.04
C GLY A 48 21.64 20.68 -3.35
N GLN A 49 21.08 19.82 -2.48
CA GLN A 49 21.09 18.35 -2.64
C GLN A 49 19.71 17.79 -3.00
N GLU A 50 18.81 18.61 -3.53
CA GLU A 50 17.42 18.23 -3.81
C GLU A 50 17.34 17.06 -4.82
N ASP A 51 18.18 17.10 -5.87
CA ASP A 51 18.29 16.02 -6.85
C ASP A 51 18.78 14.71 -6.21
N LEU A 52 19.79 14.78 -5.33
CA LEU A 52 20.30 13.59 -4.64
C LEU A 52 19.26 13.01 -3.69
N ILE A 53 18.52 13.86 -2.97
CA ILE A 53 17.44 13.42 -2.07
C ILE A 53 16.33 12.73 -2.87
N ARG A 54 15.93 13.30 -4.01
CA ARG A 54 15.01 12.66 -4.97
C ARG A 54 15.52 11.28 -5.37
N ASP A 55 16.76 11.22 -5.85
CA ASP A 55 17.30 9.99 -6.42
C ASP A 55 17.42 8.89 -5.34
N LEU A 56 17.74 9.27 -4.10
CA LEU A 56 17.76 8.37 -2.95
C LEU A 56 16.36 7.85 -2.57
N GLU A 57 15.33 8.71 -2.59
CA GLU A 57 13.94 8.28 -2.33
C GLU A 57 13.42 7.37 -3.45
N MET A 58 13.66 7.72 -4.70
CA MET A 58 13.31 6.87 -5.84
C MET A 58 14.01 5.51 -5.78
N PHE A 59 15.30 5.50 -5.43
CA PHE A 59 16.05 4.28 -5.25
C PHE A 59 15.49 3.43 -4.10
N ARG A 60 15.14 4.06 -2.97
CA ARG A 60 14.49 3.36 -1.85
C ARG A 60 13.21 2.66 -2.28
N LEU A 61 12.33 3.38 -2.98
CA LEU A 61 11.07 2.83 -3.48
C LEU A 61 11.31 1.69 -4.48
N LYS A 62 12.27 1.86 -5.41
CA LYS A 62 12.70 0.80 -6.35
C LYS A 62 13.13 -0.46 -5.59
N MET A 63 13.95 -0.33 -4.55
CA MET A 63 14.42 -1.47 -3.77
C MET A 63 13.29 -2.19 -3.01
N ILE A 64 12.36 -1.43 -2.44
CA ILE A 64 11.16 -1.98 -1.78
C ILE A 64 10.33 -2.79 -2.79
N LEU A 65 10.11 -2.25 -3.99
CA LEU A 65 9.35 -2.93 -5.05
C LEU A 65 10.03 -4.22 -5.49
N ARG A 66 11.34 -4.19 -5.75
CA ARG A 66 12.11 -5.38 -6.11
C ARG A 66 11.96 -6.47 -5.05
N LEU A 67 12.14 -6.12 -3.78
CA LEU A 67 11.95 -7.05 -2.66
C LEU A 67 10.52 -7.62 -2.62
N LEU A 68 9.51 -6.79 -2.83
CA LEU A 68 8.11 -7.23 -2.86
C LEU A 68 7.84 -8.24 -3.99
N GLN A 69 8.47 -8.06 -5.16
CA GLN A 69 8.26 -8.90 -6.33
C GLN A 69 8.96 -10.26 -6.24
N VAL A 70 10.20 -10.28 -5.73
CA VAL A 70 11.08 -11.46 -5.88
C VAL A 70 11.23 -12.30 -4.62
N SER A 71 10.83 -11.78 -3.45
CA SER A 71 11.15 -12.42 -2.17
C SER A 71 10.16 -13.48 -1.72
N SER A 72 10.62 -14.31 -0.76
CA SER A 72 9.75 -15.18 0.02
C SER A 72 8.73 -14.38 0.84
N PHE A 73 7.77 -15.07 1.47
CA PHE A 73 6.77 -14.45 2.34
C PHE A 73 7.36 -13.45 3.34
N ASN A 74 8.47 -13.80 4.00
CA ASN A 74 9.11 -12.92 4.98
C ASN A 74 9.67 -11.65 4.35
N GLY A 75 10.28 -11.76 3.16
CA GLY A 75 10.77 -10.58 2.43
C GLY A 75 9.63 -9.69 1.93
N LYS A 76 8.52 -10.29 1.48
CA LYS A 76 7.29 -9.53 1.14
C LYS A 76 6.71 -8.81 2.36
N MET A 77 6.65 -9.48 3.51
CA MET A 77 6.23 -8.85 4.77
C MET A 77 7.14 -7.68 5.15
N ASN A 78 8.46 -7.82 4.99
CA ASN A 78 9.40 -6.72 5.24
C ASN A 78 9.18 -5.55 4.27
N ALA A 79 9.03 -5.82 2.97
CA ALA A 79 8.72 -4.79 1.98
C ALA A 79 7.42 -4.05 2.32
N LEU A 80 6.35 -4.77 2.69
CA LEU A 80 5.08 -4.17 3.11
C LEU A 80 5.20 -3.37 4.42
N ASN A 81 6.05 -3.78 5.35
CA ASN A 81 6.37 -3.00 6.54
C ASN A 81 7.07 -1.68 6.17
N GLU A 82 8.02 -1.71 5.24
CA GLU A 82 8.70 -0.50 4.77
C GLU A 82 7.75 0.42 4.00
N ILE A 83 6.88 -0.10 3.13
CA ILE A 83 5.82 0.70 2.48
C ILE A 83 5.00 1.41 3.56
N ASN A 84 4.50 0.69 4.56
CA ASN A 84 3.68 1.28 5.62
C ASN A 84 4.41 2.33 6.47
N LYS A 85 5.73 2.20 6.66
CA LYS A 85 6.54 3.25 7.29
C LYS A 85 6.61 4.50 6.42
N VAL A 86 6.77 4.35 5.11
CA VAL A 86 6.75 5.48 4.16
C VAL A 86 5.37 6.15 4.16
N LEU A 87 4.28 5.38 4.08
CA LEU A 87 2.90 5.93 4.17
C LEU A 87 2.72 6.78 5.42
N SER A 88 3.19 6.27 6.56
CA SER A 88 3.09 6.98 7.84
C SER A 88 3.90 8.29 7.85
N SER A 89 5.07 8.32 7.21
CA SER A 89 5.86 9.56 7.13
C SER A 89 5.19 10.59 6.23
N VAL A 90 4.77 10.21 5.02
CA VAL A 90 4.21 11.16 4.05
C VAL A 90 2.84 11.71 4.50
N SER A 91 2.01 10.89 5.15
CA SER A 91 0.73 11.36 5.72
C SER A 91 0.93 12.30 6.91
N TYR A 92 1.95 12.05 7.75
CA TYR A 92 2.28 12.95 8.87
C TYR A 92 2.65 14.36 8.38
N TYR A 93 3.49 14.44 7.34
CA TYR A 93 3.85 15.73 6.76
C TYR A 93 2.66 16.40 6.09
N SER A 94 1.84 15.68 5.32
CA SER A 94 0.63 16.24 4.68
C SER A 94 -0.30 16.95 5.68
N HIS A 95 -0.55 16.33 6.84
CA HIS A 95 -1.39 16.93 7.89
C HIS A 95 -0.76 18.14 8.59
N ARG A 96 0.57 18.19 8.71
CA ARG A 96 1.29 19.33 9.30
C ARG A 96 1.34 20.51 8.32
N THR A 97 1.56 20.25 7.04
CA THR A 97 1.62 21.28 6.00
C THR A 97 0.27 21.95 5.77
N GLN A 98 -0.86 21.21 5.89
CA GLN A 98 -2.21 21.82 5.86
C GLN A 98 -2.47 22.79 7.03
N GLN A 99 -1.88 22.57 8.20
CA GLN A 99 -2.07 23.46 9.37
C GLN A 99 -1.11 24.67 9.38
N LEU A 100 0.02 24.59 8.69
CA LEU A 100 1.11 25.60 8.74
C LEU A 100 1.46 26.16 7.35
N GLN A 101 0.57 26.00 6.36
CA GLN A 101 0.77 26.33 4.95
C GLN A 101 1.18 27.78 4.67
N HIS A 102 1.06 28.68 5.66
CA HIS A 102 1.47 30.07 5.58
C HIS A 102 2.84 30.41 6.18
N CYS A 103 3.55 29.46 6.80
CA CYS A 103 4.76 29.76 7.59
C CYS A 103 6.00 28.91 7.26
N LEU A 104 5.92 27.94 6.35
CA LEU A 104 7.05 27.09 5.99
C LEU A 104 7.60 27.50 4.60
N PRO A 105 8.93 27.71 4.46
CA PRO A 105 9.55 27.90 3.15
C PRO A 105 9.33 26.66 2.26
N ASP A 106 9.11 26.86 0.96
CA ASP A 106 9.02 25.78 -0.05
C ASP A 106 10.23 24.83 -0.01
N ASP A 107 11.39 25.34 0.39
CA ASP A 107 12.65 24.59 0.51
C ASP A 107 12.68 23.53 1.63
N GLU A 108 11.69 23.51 2.54
CA GLU A 108 11.54 22.49 3.58
C GLU A 108 10.57 21.35 3.19
N MET A 109 9.94 21.40 2.01
CA MET A 109 9.09 20.31 1.55
C MET A 109 9.93 19.09 1.17
N ASP A 110 9.70 18.00 1.90
CA ASP A 110 10.26 16.70 1.57
C ASP A 110 9.87 16.29 0.14
N TRP A 111 10.82 15.79 -0.65
CA TRP A 111 10.59 15.45 -2.05
C TRP A 111 9.48 14.38 -2.19
N LEU A 112 9.41 13.43 -1.26
CA LEU A 112 8.39 12.39 -1.30
C LEU A 112 7.11 12.86 -0.57
N THR A 113 6.13 13.32 -1.34
CA THR A 113 4.81 13.72 -0.83
C THR A 113 3.82 12.56 -0.81
N ALA A 114 2.66 12.74 -0.15
CA ALA A 114 1.60 11.73 -0.15
C ALA A 114 1.06 11.46 -1.57
N GLU A 115 0.89 12.52 -2.38
CA GLU A 115 0.51 12.42 -3.78
C GLU A 115 1.53 11.60 -4.60
N ARG A 116 2.83 11.91 -4.49
CA ARG A 116 3.88 11.16 -5.19
C ARG A 116 3.93 9.70 -4.77
N MET A 117 3.71 9.42 -3.48
CA MET A 117 3.62 8.06 -2.98
C MET A 117 2.40 7.31 -3.53
N ALA A 118 1.24 7.97 -3.63
CA ALA A 118 0.04 7.38 -4.23
C ALA A 118 0.25 7.07 -5.72
N ASN A 119 0.86 8.00 -6.47
CA ASN A 119 1.21 7.80 -7.88
C ASN A 119 2.18 6.62 -8.04
N TRP A 120 3.23 6.55 -7.23
CA TRP A 120 4.18 5.44 -7.27
C TRP A 120 3.53 4.08 -7.00
N ILE A 121 2.59 4.00 -6.04
CA ILE A 121 1.83 2.77 -5.74
C ILE A 121 1.08 2.28 -6.98
N LYS A 122 0.45 3.21 -7.72
CA LYS A 122 -0.32 2.89 -8.92
C LYS A 122 0.57 2.51 -10.10
N GLU A 123 1.56 3.34 -10.42
CA GLU A 123 2.48 3.11 -11.55
C GLU A 123 3.28 1.81 -11.39
N SER A 124 3.58 1.41 -10.15
CA SER A 124 4.33 0.20 -9.85
C SER A 124 3.46 -1.06 -9.67
N ASP A 125 2.14 -0.97 -9.87
CA ASP A 125 1.16 -2.05 -9.64
C ASP A 125 1.31 -2.74 -8.26
N VAL A 126 1.54 -1.96 -7.21
CA VAL A 126 1.77 -2.52 -5.86
C VAL A 126 0.57 -3.33 -5.40
N LEU A 127 -0.66 -2.85 -5.65
CA LEU A 127 -1.88 -3.59 -5.31
C LEU A 127 -1.97 -4.91 -6.09
N GLY A 128 -1.75 -4.89 -7.41
CA GLY A 128 -1.79 -6.12 -8.21
C GLY A 128 -0.71 -7.13 -7.80
N ILE A 129 0.45 -6.68 -7.33
CA ILE A 129 1.48 -7.57 -6.76
C ILE A 129 1.02 -8.18 -5.44
N VAL A 130 0.51 -7.36 -4.51
CA VAL A 130 0.13 -7.78 -3.15
C VAL A 130 -1.10 -8.70 -3.16
N LEU A 131 -2.03 -8.49 -4.10
CA LEU A 131 -3.25 -9.30 -4.20
C LEU A 131 -3.03 -10.70 -4.80
N LYS A 132 -1.88 -10.97 -5.43
CA LYS A 132 -1.60 -12.25 -6.12
C LYS A 132 -1.41 -13.42 -5.16
N ASP A 133 -0.87 -13.19 -3.96
CA ASP A 133 -0.58 -14.26 -3.01
C ASP A 133 -0.68 -13.82 -1.54
N SER A 134 -0.46 -14.76 -0.62
CA SER A 134 -0.40 -14.52 0.83
C SER A 134 -1.65 -13.96 1.52
N LEU A 135 -2.76 -13.75 0.80
CA LEU A 135 -4.05 -13.29 1.37
C LEU A 135 -4.68 -14.26 2.40
N HIS A 136 -4.19 -15.49 2.49
CA HIS A 136 -4.61 -16.43 3.54
C HIS A 136 -4.01 -16.08 4.91
N GLN A 137 -2.98 -15.22 4.97
CA GLN A 137 -2.30 -14.78 6.18
C GLN A 137 -2.89 -13.44 6.66
N PRO A 138 -3.59 -13.38 7.81
CA PRO A 138 -4.23 -12.15 8.28
C PRO A 138 -3.26 -10.98 8.46
N GLN A 139 -2.05 -11.22 8.97
CA GLN A 139 -1.04 -10.19 9.19
C GLN A 139 -0.58 -9.52 7.89
N TYR A 140 -0.60 -10.25 6.77
CA TYR A 140 -0.29 -9.73 5.44
C TYR A 140 -1.44 -8.83 4.95
N VAL A 141 -2.68 -9.29 5.13
CA VAL A 141 -3.90 -8.53 4.79
C VAL A 141 -4.02 -7.25 5.61
N GLU A 142 -3.60 -7.22 6.87
CA GLU A 142 -3.52 -5.98 7.67
C GLU A 142 -2.55 -4.94 7.10
N LYS A 143 -1.47 -5.39 6.43
CA LYS A 143 -0.54 -4.46 5.77
C LYS A 143 -1.11 -3.94 4.47
N LEU A 144 -1.83 -4.77 3.72
CA LEU A 144 -2.60 -4.36 2.55
C LEU A 144 -3.71 -3.36 2.92
N GLU A 145 -4.43 -3.58 4.03
CA GLU A 145 -5.47 -2.67 4.54
C GLU A 145 -4.96 -1.24 4.67
N LYS A 146 -3.75 -1.05 5.22
CA LYS A 146 -3.14 0.28 5.38
C LYS A 146 -2.84 0.95 4.04
N ILE A 147 -2.40 0.19 3.03
CA ILE A 147 -2.14 0.69 1.68
C ILE A 147 -3.45 1.13 1.02
N ILE A 148 -4.49 0.30 1.09
CA ILE A 148 -5.80 0.64 0.52
C ILE A 148 -6.38 1.88 1.23
N ARG A 149 -6.35 1.93 2.56
CA ARG A 149 -6.83 3.09 3.33
C ARG A 149 -6.08 4.38 2.96
N PHE A 150 -4.76 4.29 2.71
CA PHE A 150 -4.00 5.43 2.22
C PHE A 150 -4.49 5.90 0.85
N LEU A 151 -4.67 4.98 -0.10
CA LEU A 151 -5.18 5.31 -1.43
C LEU A 151 -6.60 5.90 -1.41
N ILE A 152 -7.46 5.46 -0.48
CA ILE A 152 -8.78 6.08 -0.28
C ILE A 152 -8.63 7.54 0.16
N LYS A 153 -7.80 7.80 1.18
CA LYS A 153 -7.58 9.15 1.74
C LYS A 153 -6.97 10.12 0.74
N GLU A 154 -6.08 9.64 -0.12
CA GLU A 154 -5.45 10.44 -1.19
C GLU A 154 -6.30 10.46 -2.48
N HIS A 155 -7.56 9.99 -2.43
CA HIS A 155 -8.47 9.94 -3.59
C HIS A 155 -7.89 9.23 -4.83
N ALA A 156 -7.01 8.25 -4.60
CA ALA A 156 -6.25 7.55 -5.64
C ALA A 156 -6.75 6.13 -5.92
N LEU A 157 -7.58 5.56 -5.03
CA LEU A 157 -8.16 4.22 -5.19
C LEU A 157 -9.24 4.22 -6.28
N SER A 158 -8.96 3.55 -7.39
CA SER A 158 -9.90 3.43 -8.52
C SER A 158 -10.90 2.28 -8.35
N LEU A 159 -11.96 2.29 -9.15
CA LEU A 159 -12.92 1.17 -9.19
C LEU A 159 -12.27 -0.13 -9.70
N GLU A 160 -11.29 -0.03 -10.60
CA GLU A 160 -10.52 -1.20 -11.07
C GLU A 160 -9.67 -1.82 -9.94
N ASP A 161 -9.12 -1.00 -9.05
CA ASP A 161 -8.42 -1.48 -7.85
C ASP A 161 -9.38 -2.24 -6.92
N LEU A 162 -10.61 -1.73 -6.73
CA LEU A 162 -11.65 -2.42 -5.96
C LEU A 162 -12.06 -3.74 -6.60
N ASP A 163 -12.20 -3.76 -7.93
CA ASP A 163 -12.46 -5.00 -8.65
C ASP A 163 -11.30 -6.00 -8.47
N ALA A 164 -10.06 -5.54 -8.46
CA ALA A 164 -8.90 -6.40 -8.21
C ALA A 164 -8.96 -7.02 -6.80
N VAL A 165 -9.28 -6.21 -5.78
CA VAL A 165 -9.49 -6.69 -4.40
C VAL A 165 -10.61 -7.72 -4.34
N TRP A 166 -11.76 -7.43 -4.97
CA TRP A 166 -12.90 -8.34 -4.98
C TRP A 166 -12.60 -9.63 -5.74
N ARG A 167 -11.97 -9.56 -6.91
CA ARG A 167 -11.60 -10.74 -7.73
C ARG A 167 -10.56 -11.62 -7.05
N ALA A 168 -9.74 -11.08 -6.14
CA ALA A 168 -8.68 -11.84 -5.48
C ALA A 168 -9.17 -13.04 -4.65
N GLN A 169 -10.44 -13.04 -4.20
CA GLN A 169 -11.04 -14.17 -3.48
C GLN A 169 -11.65 -15.25 -4.40
N ALA A 170 -11.95 -14.93 -5.65
CA ALA A 170 -12.70 -15.80 -6.54
C ALA A 170 -11.97 -17.14 -6.76
N GLY A 171 -12.68 -18.25 -6.49
CA GLY A 171 -12.12 -19.60 -6.62
C GLY A 171 -11.00 -19.96 -5.62
N LYS A 172 -10.76 -19.13 -4.60
CA LYS A 172 -9.74 -19.37 -3.57
C LYS A 172 -10.31 -20.09 -2.34
N HIS A 173 -9.41 -20.51 -1.46
CA HIS A 173 -9.75 -21.16 -0.19
C HIS A 173 -10.58 -20.26 0.73
N GLU A 174 -11.45 -20.84 1.57
CA GLU A 174 -12.38 -20.08 2.43
C GLU A 174 -11.69 -19.05 3.34
N ALA A 175 -10.47 -19.34 3.77
CA ALA A 175 -9.66 -18.40 4.56
C ALA A 175 -9.35 -17.10 3.80
N ILE A 176 -9.06 -17.18 2.50
CA ILE A 176 -8.82 -16.01 1.65
C ILE A 176 -10.12 -15.23 1.46
N VAL A 177 -11.21 -15.94 1.15
CA VAL A 177 -12.55 -15.33 1.02
C VAL A 177 -12.92 -14.55 2.26
N LYS A 178 -12.79 -15.17 3.44
CA LYS A 178 -13.05 -14.53 4.72
C LYS A 178 -12.17 -13.29 4.91
N ASN A 179 -10.86 -13.39 4.68
CA ASN A 179 -9.95 -12.27 4.88
C ASN A 179 -10.23 -11.09 3.93
N VAL A 180 -10.61 -11.35 2.68
CA VAL A 180 -11.01 -10.29 1.72
C VAL A 180 -12.33 -9.65 2.15
N HIS A 181 -13.31 -10.43 2.59
CA HIS A 181 -14.57 -9.91 3.13
C HIS A 181 -14.33 -9.03 4.38
N ASP A 182 -13.52 -9.51 5.32
CA ASP A 182 -13.17 -8.78 6.53
C ASP A 182 -12.39 -7.49 6.21
N LEU A 183 -11.51 -7.52 5.20
CA LEU A 183 -10.80 -6.34 4.70
C LEU A 183 -11.78 -5.28 4.15
N LEU A 184 -12.71 -5.67 3.28
CA LEU A 184 -13.70 -4.74 2.71
C LEU A 184 -14.62 -4.15 3.77
N ALA A 185 -15.10 -4.98 4.71
CA ALA A 185 -15.92 -4.50 5.82
C ALA A 185 -15.18 -3.47 6.69
N LYS A 186 -13.90 -3.71 7.03
CA LYS A 186 -13.09 -2.76 7.80
C LYS A 186 -12.83 -1.42 7.10
N LEU A 187 -12.96 -1.39 5.78
CA LEU A 187 -12.76 -0.18 4.96
C LEU A 187 -14.09 0.49 4.58
N ALA A 188 -15.24 -0.10 4.95
CA ALA A 188 -16.56 0.36 4.57
C ALA A 188 -16.79 1.85 4.87
N TRP A 189 -16.41 2.28 6.07
CA TRP A 189 -16.55 3.67 6.51
C TRP A 189 -15.70 4.68 5.71
N ASP A 190 -14.57 4.21 5.17
CA ASP A 190 -13.63 5.06 4.42
C ASP A 190 -14.07 5.23 2.96
N PHE A 191 -14.84 4.29 2.40
CA PHE A 191 -15.25 4.33 0.99
C PHE A 191 -16.19 5.51 0.65
N THR A 192 -16.06 5.99 -0.57
CA THR A 192 -17.01 6.94 -1.16
C THR A 192 -18.33 6.24 -1.54
N PRO A 193 -19.45 6.97 -1.68
CA PRO A 193 -20.71 6.40 -2.14
C PRO A 193 -20.59 5.65 -3.47
N GLU A 194 -19.81 6.17 -4.41
CA GLU A 194 -19.57 5.53 -5.72
C GLU A 194 -18.83 4.20 -5.58
N GLN A 195 -17.79 4.15 -4.74
CA GLN A 195 -17.04 2.92 -4.48
C GLN A 195 -17.89 1.86 -3.78
N LEU A 196 -18.72 2.28 -2.83
CA LEU A 196 -19.69 1.41 -2.17
C LEU A 196 -20.70 0.86 -3.19
N ASP A 197 -21.29 1.73 -4.02
CA ASP A 197 -22.25 1.32 -5.05
C ASP A 197 -21.68 0.28 -6.02
N HIS A 198 -20.45 0.51 -6.49
CA HIS A 198 -19.72 -0.43 -7.35
C HIS A 198 -19.47 -1.80 -6.70
N LEU A 199 -19.12 -1.82 -5.41
CA LEU A 199 -18.95 -3.07 -4.65
C LEU A 199 -20.28 -3.83 -4.54
N PHE A 200 -21.40 -3.12 -4.36
CA PHE A 200 -22.71 -3.76 -4.27
C PHE A 200 -23.14 -4.40 -5.59
N GLU A 201 -22.90 -3.74 -6.72
CA GLU A 201 -23.13 -4.33 -8.04
C GLU A 201 -22.31 -5.62 -8.22
N SER A 202 -21.04 -5.60 -7.78
CA SER A 202 -20.16 -6.76 -7.80
C SER A 202 -20.66 -7.91 -6.92
N PHE A 203 -21.22 -7.61 -5.75
CA PHE A 203 -21.81 -8.60 -4.85
C PHE A 203 -23.10 -9.20 -5.42
N GLN A 204 -23.97 -8.36 -5.99
CA GLN A 204 -25.21 -8.81 -6.65
C GLN A 204 -24.91 -9.71 -7.85
N ALA A 205 -23.92 -9.35 -8.67
CA ALA A 205 -23.46 -10.20 -9.76
C ALA A 205 -23.00 -11.58 -9.23
N SER A 206 -22.24 -11.59 -8.13
CA SER A 206 -21.77 -12.83 -7.50
C SER A 206 -22.90 -13.68 -6.89
N MET A 207 -24.00 -13.06 -6.45
CA MET A 207 -25.18 -13.76 -5.90
C MET A 207 -25.88 -14.64 -6.94
N THR A 208 -25.84 -14.25 -8.23
CA THR A 208 -26.47 -15.01 -9.32
C THR A 208 -25.85 -16.40 -9.50
N THR A 209 -24.53 -16.52 -9.31
CA THR A 209 -23.77 -17.76 -9.46
C THR A 209 -23.46 -18.46 -8.13
N ALA A 210 -23.71 -17.81 -7.00
CA ALA A 210 -23.37 -18.32 -5.67
C ALA A 210 -24.30 -19.47 -5.20
N ASN A 211 -23.72 -20.46 -4.53
CA ASN A 211 -24.48 -21.49 -3.80
C ASN A 211 -25.07 -20.93 -2.48
N LYS A 212 -25.92 -21.72 -1.80
CA LYS A 212 -26.61 -21.28 -0.56
C LYS A 212 -25.65 -20.70 0.50
N ARG A 213 -24.56 -21.40 0.80
CA ARG A 213 -23.57 -20.99 1.81
C ARG A 213 -22.82 -19.71 1.40
N GLN A 214 -22.52 -19.57 0.12
CA GLN A 214 -21.91 -18.35 -0.43
C GLN A 214 -22.87 -17.17 -0.36
N ARG A 215 -24.16 -17.37 -0.67
CA ARG A 215 -25.19 -16.33 -0.56
C ARG A 215 -25.36 -15.83 0.88
N GLU A 216 -25.40 -16.73 1.85
CA GLU A 216 -25.48 -16.36 3.28
C GLU A 216 -24.27 -15.50 3.71
N ARG A 217 -23.06 -15.84 3.26
CA ARG A 217 -21.86 -15.04 3.53
C ARG A 217 -21.84 -13.68 2.84
N LEU A 218 -22.36 -13.60 1.62
CA LEU A 218 -22.48 -12.34 0.89
C LEU A 218 -23.50 -11.41 1.56
N LEU A 219 -24.64 -11.94 2.02
CA LEU A 219 -25.62 -11.18 2.79
C LEU A 219 -25.02 -10.64 4.09
N GLU A 220 -24.25 -11.45 4.81
CA GLU A 220 -23.57 -11.01 6.03
C GLU A 220 -22.55 -9.91 5.73
N LEU A 221 -21.78 -10.03 4.63
CA LEU A 221 -20.85 -8.98 4.21
C LEU A 221 -21.59 -7.68 3.87
N ILE A 222 -22.65 -7.76 3.06
CA ILE A 222 -23.50 -6.62 2.69
C ILE A 222 -24.04 -5.92 3.93
N ARG A 223 -24.53 -6.69 4.90
CA ARG A 223 -25.04 -6.15 6.17
C ARG A 223 -23.95 -5.40 6.93
N ARG A 224 -22.76 -5.98 7.07
CA ARG A 224 -21.63 -5.32 7.75
C ARG A 224 -21.23 -4.02 7.04
N LEU A 225 -21.18 -4.01 5.71
CA LEU A 225 -20.90 -2.79 4.96
C LEU A 225 -21.97 -1.72 5.16
N ALA A 226 -23.25 -2.12 5.26
CA ALA A 226 -24.35 -1.18 5.50
C ALA A 226 -24.36 -0.63 6.93
N GLU A 227 -23.96 -1.44 7.93
CA GLU A 227 -23.81 -1.01 9.32
C GLU A 227 -22.64 -0.02 9.48
N ASP A 228 -21.55 -0.23 8.74
CA ASP A 228 -20.32 0.57 8.80
C ASP A 228 -20.27 1.69 7.73
N ASP A 229 -21.34 1.93 6.97
CA ASP A 229 -21.43 3.00 5.97
C ASP A 229 -21.65 4.36 6.64
N LYS A 230 -20.67 5.26 6.49
CA LYS A 230 -20.67 6.62 7.01
C LYS A 230 -21.90 7.44 6.63
N ASN A 231 -22.42 7.26 5.41
CA ASN A 231 -23.49 8.09 4.86
C ASN A 231 -24.85 7.38 4.87
N GLY A 232 -24.92 6.11 5.30
CA GLY A 232 -26.14 5.31 5.28
C GLY A 232 -26.77 5.12 3.90
N VAL A 233 -26.00 5.35 2.83
CA VAL A 233 -26.39 5.11 1.43
C VAL A 233 -26.76 3.63 1.25
N MET A 234 -26.05 2.75 1.95
CA MET A 234 -26.25 1.32 1.91
C MET A 234 -27.39 0.84 2.78
N ALA A 235 -27.63 1.47 3.93
CA ALA A 235 -28.80 1.17 4.75
C ALA A 235 -30.13 1.41 4.00
N GLN A 236 -30.15 2.25 2.97
CA GLN A 236 -31.34 2.51 2.14
C GLN A 236 -31.56 1.49 1.01
N LYS A 237 -30.53 0.69 0.67
CA LYS A 237 -30.54 -0.26 -0.45
C LYS A 237 -30.65 -1.73 -0.01
N VAL A 238 -30.43 -2.01 1.28
CA VAL A 238 -30.47 -3.36 1.88
C VAL A 238 -31.87 -3.71 2.36
#